data_AF-A0A1W6KKK0-F1
#
_entry.id   AF-A0A1W6KKK0-F1
#
_cell.length_a   1.000
_cell.length_b   1.000
_cell.length_c   1.000
_cell.angle_alpha   90.00
_cell.angle_beta   90.00
_cell.angle_gamma   90.00
#
_symmetry.space_group_name_H-M   'P 1'
#
loop_
_entity.id
_entity.type
_entity.pdbx_description
1 polymer ?
#
loop_
_entity_poly.entity_id
_entity_poly.type
_entity_poly.pdbx_seq_one_letter_code
_entity_poly.pdbx_strand_id
1 'polypeptide(L)'
;MYVHDSGTLEVDMPTTIDIDDGLLDAAMIVTGLATKEAAVEQALRILIERHRRKNAIADLAGIGWEGDLEERRCNQPADRR
;
A
#
# COMPACT_ATOMS: atom_id res chain seq x y z
N MET A 1 25.73 -35.96 -7.35
CA MET A 1 24.67 -34.96 -7.59
C MET A 1 24.26 -34.42 -6.23
N TYR A 2 25.04 -33.47 -5.69
CA TYR A 2 24.66 -32.77 -4.47
C TYR A 2 23.97 -31.49 -4.92
N VAL A 3 22.66 -31.42 -4.69
CA VAL A 3 21.92 -30.16 -4.77
C VAL A 3 22.43 -29.29 -3.62
N HIS A 4 23.06 -28.17 -3.95
CA HIS A 4 23.33 -27.12 -2.98
C HIS A 4 21.99 -26.49 -2.65
N ASP A 5 21.38 -26.93 -1.54
CA ASP A 5 20.35 -26.15 -0.86
C ASP A 5 21.04 -24.93 -0.25
N SER A 6 21.11 -23.84 -1.02
CA SER A 6 21.54 -22.54 -0.53
C SER A 6 20.39 -21.89 0.22
N GLY A 7 20.06 -22.43 1.38
CA GLY A 7 19.21 -21.77 2.36
C GLY A 7 19.93 -20.53 2.89
N THR A 8 19.61 -19.36 2.35
CA THR A 8 19.93 -18.09 3.00
C THR A 8 19.21 -18.08 4.34
N LEU A 9 19.96 -18.28 5.42
CA LEU A 9 19.47 -18.00 6.76
C LEU A 9 19.21 -16.49 6.83
N GLU A 10 17.94 -16.09 6.67
CA GLU A 10 17.49 -14.76 7.09
C GLU A 10 17.82 -14.64 8.57
N VAL A 11 18.89 -13.91 8.87
CA VAL A 11 19.26 -13.58 10.24
C VAL A 11 18.22 -12.58 10.71
N ASP A 12 17.32 -13.03 11.57
CA ASP A 12 16.38 -12.18 12.30
C ASP A 12 17.19 -11.23 13.18
N MET A 13 17.52 -10.06 12.63
CA MET A 13 18.28 -9.02 13.32
C MET A 13 17.29 -8.06 13.97
N PRO A 14 17.04 -8.18 15.29
CA PRO A 14 16.21 -7.21 15.98
C PRO A 14 16.88 -5.84 15.84
N THR A 15 16.20 -4.92 15.19
CA THR A 15 16.69 -3.55 15.01
C THR A 15 16.06 -2.67 16.08
N THR A 16 16.90 -2.02 16.89
CA THR A 16 16.42 -1.06 17.89
C THR A 16 16.30 0.31 17.24
N ILE A 17 15.07 0.83 17.18
CA ILE A 17 14.76 2.17 16.70
C ILE A 17 13.88 2.88 17.73
N ASP A 18 14.17 4.15 18.00
CA ASP A 18 13.34 4.98 18.86
C ASP A 18 12.15 5.49 18.04
N ILE A 19 10.94 5.12 18.46
CA ILE A 19 9.67 5.55 17.87
C ILE A 19 8.89 6.27 18.97
N ASP A 20 8.24 7.38 18.61
CA ASP A 20 7.31 8.05 19.51
C ASP A 20 6.20 7.09 19.97
N ASP A 21 6.06 6.92 21.29
CA ASP A 21 5.10 5.96 21.86
C ASP A 21 3.65 6.37 21.55
N GLY A 22 3.35 7.67 21.50
CA GLY A 22 2.01 8.15 21.16
C GLY A 22 1.61 7.82 19.72
N LEU A 23 2.56 7.93 18.78
CA LEU A 23 2.38 7.50 17.40
C LEU A 23 2.12 6.00 17.30
N LEU A 24 2.88 5.20 18.06
CA LEU A 24 2.77 3.75 18.05
C LEU A 24 1.45 3.27 18.66
N ASP A 25 1.05 3.88 19.78
CA ASP A 25 -0.25 3.63 20.42
C ASP A 25 -1.40 3.97 19.47
N ALA A 26 -1.35 5.12 18.81
CA ALA A 26 -2.35 5.49 17.81
C ALA A 26 -2.42 4.48 16.66
N ALA A 27 -1.27 4.01 16.17
CA ALA A 27 -1.21 3.00 15.13
C ALA A 27 -1.81 1.66 15.60
N MET A 28 -1.47 1.21 16.81
CA MET A 28 -2.01 -0.02 17.40
C MET A 28 -3.53 0.07 17.64
N ILE A 29 -4.05 1.22 18.10
CA ILE A 29 -5.49 1.45 18.28
C ILE A 29 -6.23 1.37 16.94
N VAL A 30 -5.72 2.05 15.90
CA VAL A 30 -6.37 2.09 14.58
C VAL A 30 -6.32 0.73 13.88
N THR A 31 -5.23 -0.02 14.06
CA THR A 31 -5.03 -1.32 13.40
C THR A 31 -5.55 -2.51 14.20
N GLY A 32 -5.75 -2.35 15.51
CA GLY A 32 -6.12 -3.43 16.44
C GLY A 32 -4.99 -4.44 16.68
N LEU A 33 -3.75 -4.11 16.32
CA LEU A 33 -2.61 -5.02 16.44
C LEU A 33 -2.07 -5.08 17.87
N ALA A 34 -1.71 -6.28 18.31
CA ALA A 34 -1.31 -6.54 19.69
C ALA A 34 0.17 -6.23 19.98
N THR A 35 1.02 -6.14 18.94
CA THR A 35 2.46 -5.93 19.11
C THR A 35 2.95 -4.69 18.36
N LYS A 36 3.96 -4.04 18.96
CA LYS A 36 4.68 -2.90 18.38
C LYS A 36 5.27 -3.26 17.02
N GLU A 37 5.88 -4.44 16.91
CA GLU A 37 6.48 -4.97 15.68
C GLU A 37 5.44 -5.13 14.56
N ALA A 38 4.29 -5.76 14.83
CA ALA A 38 3.26 -5.95 13.83
C ALA A 38 2.70 -4.60 13.33
N ALA A 39 2.53 -3.63 14.22
CA ALA A 39 2.09 -2.29 13.85
C ALA A 39 3.10 -1.59 12.92
N VAL A 40 4.39 -1.70 13.23
CA VAL A 40 5.47 -1.14 12.39
C VAL A 40 5.56 -1.85 11.05
N GLU A 41 5.51 -3.18 11.03
CA GLU A 41 5.55 -3.95 9.78
C GLU A 41 4.37 -3.60 8.87
N GLN A 42 3.16 -3.54 9.43
CA GLN A 42 1.96 -3.16 8.68
C GLN A 42 2.08 -1.74 8.12
N ALA A 43 2.61 -0.78 8.90
CA ALA A 43 2.82 0.59 8.44
C ALA A 43 3.79 0.65 7.24
N LEU A 44 4.90 -0.11 7.29
CA LEU A 44 5.87 -0.20 6.20
C LEU A 44 5.27 -0.83 4.93
N ARG A 45 4.46 -1.89 5.08
CA ARG A 45 3.75 -2.51 3.95
C ARG A 45 2.81 -1.51 3.26
N ILE A 46 2.00 -0.79 4.04
CA ILE A 46 1.09 0.24 3.53
C ILE A 46 1.85 1.34 2.78
N LEU A 47 3.00 1.78 3.32
CA LEU A 47 3.83 2.80 2.69
C LEU A 47 4.31 2.36 1.30
N ILE A 48 4.82 1.13 1.19
CA ILE A 48 5.31 0.55 -0.07
C ILE A 48 4.16 0.43 -1.08
N GLU A 49 3.01 -0.12 -0.66
CA GLU A 49 1.85 -0.27 -1.53
C GLU A 49 1.30 1.07 -2.01
N ARG A 50 1.24 2.07 -1.13
CA ARG A 50 0.82 3.43 -1.49
C ARG A 50 1.79 4.06 -2.48
N HIS A 51 3.10 3.88 -2.29
CA HIS A 51 4.10 4.38 -3.21
C HIS A 51 3.98 3.72 -4.60
N ARG A 52 3.84 2.38 -4.64
CA ARG A 52 3.60 1.63 -5.89
C ARG A 52 2.36 2.11 -6.63
N ARG A 53 1.23 2.27 -5.93
CA ARG A 53 -0.01 2.79 -6.53
C ARG A 53 0.14 4.20 -7.07
N LYS A 54 0.82 5.08 -6.33
CA LYS A 54 1.08 6.46 -6.77
C LYS A 54 1.90 6.48 -8.06
N ASN A 55 2.94 5.65 -8.14
CA ASN A 55 3.79 5.57 -9.33
C ASN A 55 2.99 5.01 -10.52
N ALA A 56 2.20 3.95 -10.32
CA ALA A 56 1.34 3.42 -11.36
C ALA A 56 0.36 4.47 -11.91
N ILE A 57 -0.25 5.29 -11.04
CA ILE A 57 -1.11 6.41 -11.48
C ILE A 57 -0.31 7.46 -12.26
N ALA A 58 0.92 7.77 -11.82
CA ALA A 58 1.79 8.70 -12.53
C ALA A 58 2.19 8.17 -13.92
N ASP A 59 2.38 6.86 -14.07
CA ASP A 59 2.66 6.22 -15.36
C ASP A 59 1.47 6.26 -16.32
N LEU A 60 0.24 6.36 -15.79
CA LEU A 60 -0.97 6.61 -16.58
C LEU A 60 -1.12 8.10 -16.96
N ALA A 61 -0.29 9.01 -16.44
CA ALA A 61 -0.37 10.41 -16.83
C ALA A 61 0.11 10.60 -18.27
N GLY A 62 -0.74 11.16 -19.12
CA GLY A 62 -0.41 11.44 -20.52
C GLY A 62 -0.70 10.28 -21.48
N ILE A 63 -1.12 9.11 -21.00
CA ILE A 63 -1.85 8.17 -21.86
C ILE A 63 -3.21 8.83 -22.14
N GLY A 64 -3.42 9.25 -23.39
CA GLY A 64 -4.69 9.86 -23.78
C GLY A 64 -5.86 8.94 -23.49
N TRP A 65 -7.04 9.51 -23.30
CA TRP A 65 -8.28 8.75 -23.31
C TRP A 65 -8.93 8.92 -24.68
N GLU A 66 -9.13 7.82 -25.41
CA GLU A 66 -9.80 7.82 -26.71
C GLU A 66 -11.31 7.65 -26.47
N GLY A 67 -12.05 8.76 -26.46
CA GLY A 67 -13.50 8.76 -26.35
C GLY A 67 -14.09 10.17 -26.29
N ASP A 68 -15.40 10.29 -26.46
CA ASP A 68 -16.14 11.53 -26.26
C ASP A 68 -16.81 11.52 -24.87
N LEU A 69 -16.40 12.46 -24.01
CA LEU A 69 -16.95 12.63 -22.66
C LEU A 69 -18.42 13.05 -22.68
N GLU A 70 -18.86 13.75 -23.73
CA GLU A 70 -20.23 14.25 -23.87
C GLU A 70 -21.17 13.15 -24.34
N GLU A 71 -20.74 12.26 -25.24
CA GLU A 71 -21.51 11.09 -25.67
C GLU A 71 -21.82 10.15 -24.48
N ARG A 72 -20.86 10.00 -23.56
CA ARG A 72 -21.02 9.23 -22.31
C ARG A 72 -22.05 9.82 -21.36
N ARG A 73 -22.21 11.15 -21.34
CA ARG A 73 -23.13 11.87 -20.43
C ARG A 73 -24.53 12.00 -20.99
N CYS A 74 -24.68 12.14 -22.31
CA CYS A 74 -25.97 12.26 -22.99
C CYS A 74 -26.83 10.99 -22.94
N ASN A 75 -26.25 9.83 -22.60
CA ASN A 75 -26.97 8.56 -22.49
C ASN A 75 -27.54 8.27 -21.09
N GLN A 76 -27.45 9.22 -20.16
CA GLN A 76 -28.12 9.09 -18.86
C GLN A 76 -29.55 9.64 -19.00
N PRO A 77 -30.60 8.78 -18.94
CA PRO A 77 -31.95 9.29 -18.91
C PRO A 77 -32.05 10.19 -17.69
N ALA A 78 -32.42 11.45 -17.90
CA ALA A 78 -32.71 12.38 -16.82
C ALA A 78 -33.63 11.66 -15.84
N ASP A 79 -33.12 11.37 -14.64
CA ASP A 79 -33.88 10.78 -13.57
C ASP A 79 -35.11 11.66 -13.35
N ARG A 80 -36.25 11.17 -13.83
CA ARG A 80 -37.54 11.80 -13.66
C ARG A 80 -38.27 10.97 -12.62
N ARG A 81 -37.98 11.23 -11.34
CA ARG A 81 -38.93 10.99 -10.26
C ARG A 81 -38.67 11.86 -9.04
#